data_AF-A0A1I2KMF5-F1
#
_entry.id   AF-A0A1I2KMF5-F1
#
_cell.length_a   1.000
_cell.length_b   1.000
_cell.length_c   1.000
_cell.angle_alpha   90.00
_cell.angle_beta   90.00
_cell.angle_gamma   90.00
#
_symmetry.space_group_name_H-M   'P 1'
#
loop_
_entity.id
_entity.type
_entity.pdbx_description
1 polymer ?
#
loop_
_entity_poly.entity_id
_entity_poly.type
_entity_poly.pdbx_seq_one_letter_code
_entity_poly.pdbx_strand_id
1 'polypeptide(L)'
;MLQLKYGLVYVLILACVVSLISCDGSQKEKKEEPVTDNDFITISPDYNRYFQTSEGKTWIPVMINYIMPDGEEREVFKSVDRYFKSFSEVGGNAVRIWISSPFLEIEDKQMGAYSQNKLARIDTLLAIAKRYNIRIKFTLQHIRSISAESEDNNRWSNSDVLAVKNGQGFNNILEYITTPEGKAAYLNRVEVLADRYRMNPQIFCWELWNEMDAVDGVKWLPFTSEILDSVKMLFPHQLVVQTLGSLHSIDAEHRYLDLFQLPNNEYLNVHRYLDPGSAWGQYDQVRQPADLIASTAVQFAYEKGAQLPVLMNEIGAVQGNHTGPSELYAKDTLGVLLHDMVYAPYFSGAAGCGAMWHWNVYLDRQNLWWHYQRLTEVITLFDPVAEQFDPFYAIRDDLRIYGLKGKQHTLLWCRDGRNSWQSELVEELKPKPREGVTLTLADIQVAEKQIVKTYDPWKGVWTKIFVTDGEITLPQFSRSLIVVLEHGSIN
;
A
#
# COMPACT_ATOMS: atom_id res chain seq x y z
N MET A 1 -56.18 66.31 -32.17
CA MET A 1 -56.02 65.82 -33.56
C MET A 1 -55.85 64.31 -33.46
N LEU A 2 -56.84 63.53 -33.91
CA LEU A 2 -56.85 62.92 -35.25
C LEU A 2 -55.57 62.11 -35.51
N GLN A 3 -55.65 60.77 -35.45
CA GLN A 3 -56.02 59.87 -36.57
C GLN A 3 -54.78 59.49 -37.42
N LEU A 4 -54.59 58.28 -37.96
CA LEU A 4 -55.24 56.96 -37.81
C LEU A 4 -54.45 55.96 -38.69
N LYS A 5 -54.73 54.64 -38.53
CA LYS A 5 -54.55 53.48 -39.45
C LYS A 5 -53.71 52.35 -38.81
N TYR A 6 -54.32 51.29 -38.27
CA TYR A 6 -55.01 50.17 -38.96
C TYR A 6 -54.07 49.51 -39.98
N GLY A 7 -53.73 48.22 -39.94
CA GLY A 7 -54.42 46.95 -39.62
C GLY A 7 -53.91 45.93 -40.67
N LEU A 8 -53.96 44.59 -40.62
CA LEU A 8 -54.62 43.54 -39.81
C LEU A 8 -53.62 42.33 -39.75
N VAL A 9 -53.50 41.52 -38.69
CA VAL A 9 -54.22 40.23 -38.40
C VAL A 9 -54.34 39.32 -39.67
N TYR A 10 -53.85 38.09 -39.75
CA TYR A 10 -54.24 36.81 -39.09
C TYR A 10 -53.15 35.73 -39.37
N VAL A 11 -53.03 34.56 -38.72
CA VAL A 11 -53.20 34.11 -37.31
C VAL A 11 -52.86 32.59 -37.23
N LEU A 12 -52.12 32.10 -36.21
CA LEU A 12 -52.43 30.83 -35.49
C LEU A 12 -51.54 30.57 -34.26
N ILE A 13 -52.07 29.72 -33.38
CA ILE A 13 -51.72 29.56 -31.95
C ILE A 13 -51.04 28.22 -31.73
N LEU A 14 -50.01 28.19 -30.86
CA LEU A 14 -49.89 27.13 -29.86
C LEU A 14 -49.21 27.67 -28.60
N ALA A 15 -49.89 27.57 -27.46
CA ALA A 15 -49.35 27.98 -26.17
C ALA A 15 -48.98 26.74 -25.35
N CYS A 16 -47.72 26.65 -24.93
CA CYS A 16 -47.28 25.75 -23.87
C CYS A 16 -46.64 26.59 -22.77
N VAL A 17 -47.31 26.71 -21.64
CA VAL A 17 -46.72 27.23 -20.40
C VAL A 17 -45.97 26.09 -19.75
N VAL A 18 -44.65 26.22 -19.61
CA VAL A 18 -43.87 25.43 -18.65
C VAL A 18 -43.23 26.41 -17.68
N SER A 19 -43.62 26.29 -16.42
CA SER A 19 -43.23 27.18 -15.34
C SER A 19 -41.74 27.08 -15.04
N LEU A 20 -41.07 28.22 -14.88
CA LEU A 20 -39.73 28.30 -14.30
C LEU A 20 -39.78 27.85 -12.84
N ILE A 21 -39.33 26.63 -12.56
CA ILE A 21 -38.96 26.20 -11.22
C ILE A 21 -37.46 26.46 -11.08
N SER A 22 -37.09 27.33 -10.15
CA SER A 22 -35.70 27.51 -9.76
C SER A 22 -35.17 26.20 -9.17
N CYS A 23 -34.14 25.62 -9.78
CA CYS A 23 -33.34 24.59 -9.12
C CYS A 23 -32.55 25.25 -7.99
N ASP A 24 -32.88 24.87 -6.75
CA ASP A 24 -32.21 25.33 -5.54
C ASP A 24 -30.79 24.76 -5.48
N GLY A 25 -29.84 25.50 -6.05
CA GLY A 25 -28.45 25.11 -6.20
C GLY A 25 -27.64 25.24 -4.92
N SER A 26 -28.12 24.67 -3.81
CA SER A 26 -27.34 24.59 -2.57
C SER A 26 -26.22 23.56 -2.72
N GLN A 27 -25.13 23.93 -3.42
CA GLN A 27 -23.84 23.32 -3.18
C GLN A 27 -23.51 23.54 -1.70
N LYS A 28 -23.69 22.49 -0.89
CA LYS A 28 -23.04 22.43 0.42
C LYS A 28 -21.54 22.40 0.15
N GLU A 29 -20.90 23.55 0.23
CA GLU A 29 -19.47 23.63 0.47
C GLU A 29 -19.17 22.66 1.63
N LYS A 30 -18.34 21.65 1.36
CA LYS A 30 -17.69 20.94 2.45
C LYS A 30 -16.87 21.99 3.17
N LYS A 31 -17.33 22.43 4.35
CA LYS A 31 -16.43 23.06 5.31
C LYS A 31 -15.29 22.08 5.51
N GLU A 32 -14.10 22.47 5.09
CA GLU A 32 -12.89 21.84 5.58
C GLU A 32 -12.91 22.04 7.09
N GLU A 33 -13.04 20.92 7.82
CA GLU A 33 -12.86 20.96 9.27
C GLU A 33 -11.42 21.41 9.54
N PRO A 34 -11.18 22.26 10.54
CA PRO A 34 -9.85 22.75 10.84
C PRO A 34 -9.01 21.57 11.32
N VAL A 35 -8.16 21.04 10.42
CA VAL A 35 -7.17 20.01 10.74
C VAL A 35 -6.33 20.52 11.90
N THR A 36 -6.46 19.89 13.06
CA THR A 36 -5.58 20.17 14.20
C THR A 36 -4.19 19.64 13.86
N ASP A 37 -3.12 20.30 14.32
CA ASP A 37 -1.73 19.90 14.05
C ASP A 37 -1.32 18.56 14.70
N ASN A 38 -2.30 17.77 15.17
CA ASN A 38 -2.12 16.56 15.97
C ASN A 38 -2.56 15.26 15.28
N ASP A 39 -3.06 15.27 14.04
CA ASP A 39 -3.59 14.09 13.30
C ASP A 39 -2.50 13.07 12.88
N PHE A 40 -1.71 12.56 13.83
CA PHE A 40 -0.71 11.51 13.59
C PHE A 40 -1.35 10.13 13.47
N ILE A 41 -0.70 9.20 12.76
CA ILE A 41 -1.11 7.79 12.72
C ILE A 41 -0.43 7.04 13.86
N THR A 42 -1.20 6.24 14.59
CA THR A 42 -0.74 5.38 15.68
C THR A 42 -1.27 3.96 15.50
N ILE A 43 -0.71 3.00 16.23
CA ILE A 43 -1.30 1.67 16.39
C ILE A 43 -2.57 1.81 17.24
N SER A 44 -3.66 1.13 16.88
CA SER A 44 -4.88 1.19 17.68
C SER A 44 -4.70 0.45 19.02
N PRO A 45 -5.03 1.08 20.17
CA PRO A 45 -5.01 0.40 21.46
C PRO A 45 -6.21 -0.56 21.63
N ASP A 46 -7.30 -0.35 20.88
CA ASP A 46 -8.52 -1.18 20.92
C ASP A 46 -8.39 -2.46 20.07
N TYR A 47 -7.57 -2.41 19.02
CA TYR A 47 -7.11 -3.60 18.30
C TYR A 47 -5.74 -3.38 17.63
N ASN A 48 -4.69 -3.84 18.32
CA ASN A 48 -3.28 -3.62 17.96
C ASN A 48 -2.79 -4.28 16.64
N ARG A 49 -3.69 -4.85 15.83
CA ARG A 49 -3.41 -5.30 14.46
C ARG A 49 -3.68 -4.23 13.40
N TYR A 50 -4.29 -3.10 13.76
CA TYR A 50 -4.66 -2.02 12.84
C TYR A 50 -4.17 -0.66 13.34
N PHE A 51 -4.25 0.35 12.47
CA PHE A 51 -3.88 1.73 12.77
C PHE A 51 -5.10 2.62 12.97
N GLN A 52 -4.87 3.76 13.61
CA GLN A 52 -5.85 4.82 13.78
C GLN A 52 -5.16 6.19 13.72
N THR A 53 -5.94 7.26 13.58
CA THR A 53 -5.49 8.60 13.92
C THR A 53 -5.33 8.74 15.43
N SER A 54 -4.53 9.71 15.86
CA SER A 54 -4.42 10.16 17.26
C SER A 54 -5.77 10.54 17.89
N GLU A 55 -6.75 10.95 17.08
CA GLU A 55 -8.13 11.25 17.47
C GLU A 55 -9.00 9.98 17.63
N GLY A 56 -8.45 8.79 17.40
CA GLY A 56 -9.12 7.50 17.59
C GLY A 56 -9.88 6.97 16.38
N LYS A 57 -9.73 7.57 15.20
CA LYS A 57 -10.40 7.12 13.97
C LYS A 57 -9.58 6.06 13.24
N THR A 58 -10.12 4.87 13.03
CA THR A 58 -9.47 3.79 12.27
C THR A 58 -8.94 4.26 10.91
N TRP A 59 -7.70 3.89 10.61
CA TRP A 59 -7.01 4.22 9.37
C TRP A 59 -6.45 2.97 8.71
N ILE A 60 -6.88 2.71 7.48
CA ILE A 60 -6.42 1.56 6.67
C ILE A 60 -5.48 2.11 5.58
N PRO A 61 -4.17 1.82 5.61
CA PRO A 61 -3.27 2.18 4.51
C PRO A 61 -3.64 1.45 3.22
N VAL A 62 -4.07 2.23 2.24
CA VAL A 62 -4.17 1.87 0.84
C VAL A 62 -2.91 2.42 0.19
N MET A 63 -1.88 1.57 0.12
CA MET A 63 -0.49 1.98 -0.10
C MET A 63 0.10 1.51 -1.43
N ILE A 64 1.06 2.28 -1.94
CA ILE A 64 1.98 1.92 -3.02
C ILE A 64 3.40 2.42 -2.72
N ASN A 65 4.40 1.87 -3.42
CA ASN A 65 5.74 2.44 -3.43
C ASN A 65 5.85 3.51 -4.53
N TYR A 66 6.72 4.50 -4.34
CA TYR A 66 7.03 5.52 -5.33
C TYR A 66 8.44 6.06 -5.11
N ILE A 67 9.36 5.80 -6.04
CA ILE A 67 10.65 6.49 -6.05
C ILE A 67 10.54 7.76 -6.88
N MET A 68 11.04 8.87 -6.33
CA MET A 68 11.06 10.16 -7.00
C MET A 68 11.89 10.06 -8.29
N PRO A 69 11.35 10.48 -9.44
CA PRO A 69 12.13 10.50 -10.68
C PRO A 69 13.20 11.59 -10.62
N ASP A 70 14.36 11.31 -11.21
CA ASP A 70 15.35 12.34 -11.48
C ASP A 70 14.92 13.23 -12.65
N GLY A 71 15.36 14.49 -12.64
CA GLY A 71 15.10 15.44 -13.71
C GLY A 71 15.03 16.89 -13.24
N GLU A 72 14.46 17.73 -14.10
CA GLU A 72 14.15 19.12 -13.78
C GLU A 72 12.99 19.18 -12.76
N GLU A 73 13.14 20.05 -11.76
CA GLU A 73 12.33 20.06 -10.54
C GLU A 73 10.83 20.28 -10.79
N ARG A 74 10.47 21.20 -11.70
CA ARG A 74 9.08 21.47 -12.05
C ARG A 74 8.43 20.29 -12.78
N GLU A 75 9.12 19.66 -13.72
CA GLU A 75 8.57 18.49 -14.43
C GLU A 75 8.50 17.24 -13.52
N VAL A 76 9.44 17.08 -12.57
CA VAL A 76 9.33 16.06 -11.51
C VAL A 76 8.09 16.29 -10.65
N PHE A 77 7.88 17.48 -10.10
CA PHE A 77 6.71 17.74 -9.26
C PHE A 77 5.37 17.70 -10.01
N LYS A 78 5.35 18.05 -11.30
CA LYS A 78 4.19 17.85 -12.18
C LYS A 78 3.86 16.37 -12.39
N SER A 79 4.88 15.50 -12.46
CA SER A 79 4.67 14.05 -12.49
C SER A 79 4.11 13.53 -11.16
N VAL A 80 4.67 13.98 -10.03
CA VAL A 80 4.19 13.64 -8.68
C VAL A 80 2.74 14.09 -8.47
N ASP A 81 2.40 15.33 -8.82
CA ASP A 81 1.04 15.89 -8.68
C ASP A 81 0.00 15.08 -9.48
N ARG A 82 0.28 14.77 -10.76
CA ARG A 82 -0.55 13.87 -11.57
C ARG A 82 -0.72 12.51 -10.89
N TYR A 83 0.38 11.91 -10.44
CA TYR A 83 0.40 10.56 -9.89
C TYR A 83 -0.40 10.47 -8.58
N PHE A 84 -0.16 11.41 -7.67
CA PHE A 84 -0.84 11.51 -6.37
C PHE A 84 -2.32 11.82 -6.55
N LYS A 85 -2.67 12.67 -7.53
CA LYS A 85 -4.06 12.89 -7.91
C LYS A 85 -4.74 11.58 -8.35
N SER A 86 -4.18 10.88 -9.34
CA SER A 86 -4.78 9.64 -9.87
C SER A 86 -4.91 8.54 -8.81
N PHE A 87 -3.95 8.45 -7.88
CA PHE A 87 -4.03 7.49 -6.77
C PHE A 87 -5.08 7.89 -5.72
N SER A 88 -5.16 9.17 -5.35
CA SER A 88 -6.15 9.70 -4.42
C SER A 88 -7.59 9.56 -4.95
N GLU A 89 -7.80 9.79 -6.26
CA GLU A 89 -9.10 9.63 -6.93
C GLU A 89 -9.66 8.19 -6.86
N VAL A 90 -8.81 7.18 -6.66
CA VAL A 90 -9.19 5.76 -6.44
C VAL A 90 -9.17 5.32 -4.96
N GLY A 91 -9.04 6.28 -4.03
CA GLY A 91 -9.02 6.04 -2.59
C GLY A 91 -7.66 5.63 -2.01
N GLY A 92 -6.58 5.75 -2.80
CA GLY A 92 -5.21 5.61 -2.31
C GLY A 92 -4.85 6.71 -1.31
N ASN A 93 -4.24 6.34 -0.18
CA ASN A 93 -4.04 7.26 0.95
C ASN A 93 -2.66 7.16 1.62
N ALA A 94 -1.77 6.29 1.12
CA ALA A 94 -0.43 6.11 1.67
C ALA A 94 0.61 5.87 0.55
N VAL A 95 1.79 6.46 0.63
CA VAL A 95 2.89 6.21 -0.32
C VAL A 95 4.22 6.05 0.43
N ARG A 96 4.99 5.01 0.07
CA ARG A 96 6.36 4.81 0.55
C ARG A 96 7.37 5.39 -0.45
N ILE A 97 8.30 6.22 0.06
CA ILE A 97 9.28 6.97 -0.73
C ILE A 97 10.67 6.86 -0.09
N TRP A 98 11.71 6.60 -0.89
CA TRP A 98 13.08 6.74 -0.41
C TRP A 98 13.49 8.22 -0.36
N ILE A 99 13.62 8.78 0.83
CA ILE A 99 14.07 10.18 1.01
C ILE A 99 15.56 10.34 0.67
N SER A 100 16.30 9.22 0.68
CA SER A 100 17.68 9.11 0.21
C SER A 100 17.84 8.98 -1.31
N SER A 101 16.73 8.96 -2.08
CA SER A 101 16.82 9.00 -3.54
C SER A 101 17.48 10.32 -4.01
N PRO A 102 18.26 10.32 -5.12
CA PRO A 102 19.08 11.48 -5.49
C PRO A 102 18.30 12.79 -5.65
N PHE A 103 17.02 12.76 -6.02
CA PHE A 103 16.19 13.96 -6.11
C PHE A 103 15.95 14.65 -4.75
N LEU A 104 15.80 13.88 -3.67
CA LEU A 104 15.44 14.33 -2.31
C LEU A 104 16.59 14.31 -1.30
N GLU A 105 17.65 13.51 -1.51
CA GLU A 105 18.75 13.35 -0.56
C GLU A 105 19.31 14.71 -0.16
N ILE A 106 19.30 14.99 1.14
CA ILE A 106 19.72 16.27 1.72
C ILE A 106 21.24 16.34 1.88
N GLU A 107 21.91 15.20 2.05
CA GLU A 107 23.36 15.09 2.13
C GLU A 107 23.92 14.82 0.72
N ASP A 108 23.77 15.80 -0.18
CA ASP A 108 23.91 15.61 -1.64
C ASP A 108 25.32 15.77 -2.20
N LYS A 109 26.27 16.31 -1.41
CA LYS A 109 27.62 16.68 -1.88
C LYS A 109 28.75 16.29 -0.94
N GLN A 110 28.52 16.43 0.36
CA GLN A 110 29.50 16.15 1.41
C GLN A 110 28.76 15.71 2.68
N MET A 111 29.27 14.66 3.33
CA MET A 111 28.82 14.24 4.65
C MET A 111 28.81 15.40 5.65
N GLY A 112 27.72 15.57 6.40
CA GLY A 112 27.51 16.67 7.35
C GLY A 112 27.09 18.01 6.72
N ALA A 113 26.93 18.10 5.39
CA ALA A 113 26.55 19.32 4.69
C ALA A 113 25.14 19.18 4.04
N TYR A 114 24.14 19.74 4.71
CA TYR A 114 22.72 19.51 4.37
C TYR A 114 22.13 20.60 3.45
N SER A 115 21.65 20.16 2.29
CA SER A 115 21.18 20.96 1.16
C SER A 115 19.79 21.55 1.41
N GLN A 116 19.73 22.86 1.66
CA GLN A 116 18.47 23.59 1.90
C GLN A 116 17.48 23.50 0.72
N ASN A 117 17.99 23.39 -0.51
CA ASN A 117 17.14 23.19 -1.69
C ASN A 117 16.45 21.81 -1.67
N LYS A 118 17.11 20.78 -1.14
CA LYS A 118 16.55 19.43 -1.01
C LYS A 118 15.49 19.37 0.09
N LEU A 119 15.72 20.06 1.21
CA LEU A 119 14.69 20.28 2.23
C LEU A 119 13.45 21.00 1.65
N ALA A 120 13.63 22.05 0.84
CA ALA A 120 12.51 22.73 0.17
C ALA A 120 11.74 21.81 -0.82
N ARG A 121 12.40 20.83 -1.44
CA ARG A 121 11.74 19.80 -2.25
C ARG A 121 10.91 18.85 -1.40
N ILE A 122 11.41 18.43 -0.24
CA ILE A 122 10.67 17.58 0.70
C ILE A 122 9.43 18.35 1.21
N ASP A 123 9.54 19.64 1.53
CA ASP A 123 8.38 20.49 1.87
C ASP A 123 7.33 20.53 0.74
N THR A 124 7.79 20.68 -0.51
CA THR A 124 6.93 20.72 -1.70
C THR A 124 6.20 19.39 -1.93
N LEU A 125 6.92 18.27 -1.77
CA LEU A 125 6.34 16.92 -1.82
C LEU A 125 5.28 16.73 -0.72
N LEU A 126 5.56 17.15 0.51
CA LEU A 126 4.60 17.08 1.63
C LEU A 126 3.37 17.97 1.40
N ALA A 127 3.52 19.12 0.77
CA ALA A 127 2.39 19.98 0.39
C ALA A 127 1.49 19.34 -0.70
N ILE A 128 2.08 18.65 -1.68
CA ILE A 128 1.33 17.87 -2.68
C ILE A 128 0.63 16.68 -2.00
N ALA A 129 1.34 15.97 -1.12
CA ALA A 129 0.79 14.86 -0.34
C ALA A 129 -0.41 15.27 0.52
N LYS A 130 -0.33 16.43 1.19
CA LYS A 130 -1.44 17.02 1.96
C LYS A 130 -2.64 17.37 1.08
N ARG A 131 -2.42 17.98 -0.09
CA ARG A 131 -3.48 18.32 -1.06
C ARG A 131 -4.31 17.10 -1.47
N TYR A 132 -3.67 15.94 -1.59
CA TYR A 132 -4.30 14.70 -2.04
C TYR A 132 -4.63 13.72 -0.90
N ASN A 133 -4.47 14.14 0.37
CA ASN A 133 -4.70 13.32 1.57
C ASN A 133 -3.90 11.99 1.57
N ILE A 134 -2.65 12.02 1.08
CA ILE A 134 -1.74 10.87 1.00
C ILE A 134 -0.68 10.97 2.10
N ARG A 135 -0.74 10.10 3.10
CA ARG A 135 0.32 10.01 4.13
C ARG A 135 1.59 9.41 3.52
N ILE A 136 2.76 9.91 3.92
CA ILE A 136 4.05 9.43 3.42
C ILE A 136 4.74 8.56 4.47
N LYS A 137 5.30 7.44 4.01
CA LYS A 137 6.34 6.69 4.70
C LYS A 137 7.68 7.01 4.05
N PHE A 138 8.63 7.55 4.79
CA PHE A 138 9.96 7.84 4.28
C PHE A 138 10.97 6.77 4.68
N THR A 139 11.60 6.16 3.69
CA THR A 139 12.81 5.35 3.92
C THR A 139 14.02 6.27 3.99
N LEU A 140 14.66 6.31 5.18
CA LEU A 140 15.79 7.17 5.49
C LEU A 140 17.03 6.82 4.67
N GLN A 141 17.31 5.53 4.41
CA GLN A 141 18.48 5.08 3.64
C GLN A 141 18.18 3.85 2.76
N HIS A 142 18.84 3.71 1.60
CA HIS A 142 18.65 2.58 0.68
C HIS A 142 19.95 2.04 0.07
N ILE A 143 21.10 2.66 0.37
CA ILE A 143 22.39 2.22 -0.18
C ILE A 143 22.81 0.83 0.31
N ARG A 144 23.55 0.12 -0.55
CA ARG A 144 24.18 -1.18 -0.31
C ARG A 144 25.70 -1.12 -0.37
N SER A 145 26.28 -0.01 -0.82
CA SER A 145 27.73 0.24 -0.78
C SER A 145 28.08 1.70 -0.49
N ILE A 146 29.31 1.92 -0.02
CA ILE A 146 29.96 3.23 0.06
C ILE A 146 31.29 3.08 -0.65
N SER A 147 31.51 3.88 -1.69
CA SER A 147 32.75 3.90 -2.48
C SER A 147 32.82 5.19 -3.30
N ALA A 148 34.03 5.73 -3.46
CA ALA A 148 34.28 6.88 -4.35
C ALA A 148 34.16 6.50 -5.84
N GLU A 149 34.35 5.22 -6.17
CA GLU A 149 34.21 4.64 -7.51
C GLU A 149 33.16 3.52 -7.47
N SER A 150 32.10 3.64 -8.27
CA SER A 150 31.03 2.64 -8.37
C SER A 150 30.91 2.11 -9.78
N GLU A 151 30.78 0.79 -9.95
CA GLU A 151 30.33 0.21 -11.22
C GLU A 151 28.95 0.75 -11.59
N ASP A 152 28.74 1.09 -12.87
CA ASP A 152 27.52 1.76 -13.34
C ASP A 152 26.24 0.99 -12.97
N ASN A 153 26.28 -0.35 -12.98
CA ASN A 153 25.13 -1.21 -12.67
C ASN A 153 24.64 -1.12 -11.21
N ASN A 154 25.52 -0.77 -10.27
CA ASN A 154 25.20 -0.71 -8.83
C ASN A 154 25.14 0.73 -8.29
N ARG A 155 25.44 1.73 -9.13
CA ARG A 155 25.50 3.16 -8.77
C ARG A 155 24.26 3.69 -8.07
N TRP A 156 23.07 3.16 -8.40
CA TRP A 156 21.80 3.52 -7.76
C TRP A 156 21.76 3.21 -6.25
N SER A 157 22.62 2.30 -5.76
CA SER A 157 22.72 1.88 -4.36
C SER A 157 24.07 2.20 -3.74
N ASN A 158 24.89 3.03 -4.37
CA ASN A 158 26.18 3.46 -3.83
C ASN A 158 26.13 4.92 -3.36
N SER A 159 26.68 5.21 -2.17
CA SER A 159 27.02 6.59 -1.79
C SER A 159 28.50 6.86 -2.00
N ASP A 160 28.82 7.81 -2.88
CA ASP A 160 30.16 8.40 -2.97
C ASP A 160 30.30 9.61 -2.02
N VAL A 161 29.19 10.20 -1.56
CA VAL A 161 29.18 11.35 -0.63
C VAL A 161 29.70 10.95 0.75
N LEU A 162 29.39 9.74 1.20
CA LEU A 162 29.86 9.17 2.46
C LEU A 162 31.27 8.55 2.36
N ALA A 163 31.82 8.38 1.16
CA ALA A 163 33.14 7.76 0.97
C ALA A 163 34.28 8.72 1.39
N VAL A 164 35.42 8.16 1.80
CA VAL A 164 36.58 8.98 2.26
C VAL A 164 37.00 9.99 1.19
N LYS A 165 36.84 11.28 1.50
CA LYS A 165 37.28 12.43 0.71
C LYS A 165 38.03 13.39 1.65
N ASN A 166 39.27 13.74 1.30
CA ASN A 166 40.15 14.61 2.10
C ASN A 166 40.33 14.19 3.58
N GLY A 167 40.25 12.88 3.88
CA GLY A 167 40.41 12.35 5.24
C GLY A 167 39.13 12.36 6.10
N GLN A 168 37.96 12.64 5.51
CA GLN A 168 36.64 12.53 6.17
C GLN A 168 35.73 11.59 5.37
N GLY A 169 34.85 10.85 6.05
CA GLY A 169 33.98 9.82 5.47
C GLY A 169 34.40 8.41 5.88
N PHE A 170 33.84 7.40 5.21
CA PHE A 170 34.01 5.98 5.54
C PHE A 170 34.64 5.21 4.37
N ASN A 171 35.47 4.21 4.68
CA ASN A 171 36.16 3.39 3.68
C ASN A 171 35.20 2.42 2.98
N ASN A 172 34.10 2.06 3.63
CA ASN A 172 33.05 1.18 3.12
C ASN A 172 31.79 1.26 4.01
N ILE A 173 30.74 0.56 3.59
CA ILE A 173 29.45 0.52 4.29
C ILE A 173 29.47 -0.20 5.64
N LEU A 174 30.38 -1.18 5.82
CA LEU A 174 30.54 -1.88 7.10
C LEU A 174 31.04 -0.93 8.19
N GLU A 175 32.01 -0.06 7.87
CA GLU A 175 32.49 0.97 8.79
C GLU A 175 31.36 1.94 9.17
N TYR A 176 30.58 2.42 8.19
CA TYR A 176 29.45 3.32 8.43
C TYR A 176 28.35 2.72 9.33
N ILE A 177 28.08 1.41 9.23
CA ILE A 177 27.03 0.74 10.03
C ILE A 177 27.53 0.29 11.41
N THR A 178 28.80 -0.09 11.54
CA THR A 178 29.31 -0.73 12.77
C THR A 178 30.06 0.20 13.71
N THR A 179 30.60 1.33 13.23
CA THR A 179 31.32 2.29 14.08
C THR A 179 30.38 3.27 14.80
N PRO A 180 30.75 3.77 16.00
CA PRO A 180 30.05 4.89 16.64
C PRO A 180 29.98 6.14 15.75
N GLU A 181 31.05 6.43 15.01
CA GLU A 181 31.16 7.58 14.11
C GLU A 181 30.18 7.48 12.94
N GLY A 182 30.02 6.30 12.36
CA GLY A 182 29.07 6.04 11.27
C GLY A 182 27.61 6.13 11.72
N LYS A 183 27.29 5.55 12.88
CA LYS A 183 25.96 5.70 13.51
C LYS A 183 25.65 7.15 13.87
N ALA A 184 26.63 7.89 14.39
CA ALA A 184 26.48 9.31 14.66
C ALA A 184 26.24 10.11 13.36
N ALA A 185 26.97 9.84 12.28
CA ALA A 185 26.74 10.48 10.98
C ALA A 185 25.32 10.19 10.43
N TYR A 186 24.84 8.94 10.54
CA TYR A 186 23.45 8.59 10.22
C TYR A 186 22.47 9.42 11.06
N LEU A 187 22.62 9.44 12.39
CA LEU A 187 21.71 10.13 13.29
C LEU A 187 21.74 11.66 13.14
N ASN A 188 22.88 12.28 12.85
CA ASN A 188 22.98 13.71 12.56
C ASN A 188 22.12 14.11 11.35
N ARG A 189 22.13 13.29 10.29
CA ARG A 189 21.26 13.48 9.12
C ARG A 189 19.78 13.31 9.48
N VAL A 190 19.45 12.38 10.39
CA VAL A 190 18.08 12.20 10.89
C VAL A 190 17.64 13.37 11.77
N GLU A 191 18.52 13.93 12.62
CA GLU A 191 18.22 15.08 13.48
C GLU A 191 17.84 16.31 12.66
N VAL A 192 18.53 16.57 11.54
CA VAL A 192 18.20 17.65 10.59
C VAL A 192 16.81 17.46 9.95
N LEU A 193 16.41 16.22 9.69
CA LEU A 193 15.04 15.91 9.27
C LEU A 193 14.04 16.09 10.42
N ALA A 194 14.39 15.69 11.63
CA ALA A 194 13.54 15.78 12.81
C ALA A 194 13.23 17.23 13.21
N ASP A 195 14.23 18.11 13.20
CA ASP A 195 14.06 19.54 13.48
C ASP A 195 13.04 20.23 12.56
N ARG A 196 12.90 19.76 11.32
CA ARG A 196 11.95 20.30 10.35
C ARG A 196 10.61 19.55 10.32
N TYR A 197 10.61 18.24 10.57
CA TYR A 197 9.48 17.36 10.25
C TYR A 197 8.87 16.59 11.42
N ARG A 198 9.43 16.63 12.64
CA ARG A 198 8.88 15.84 13.78
C ARG A 198 7.45 16.18 14.18
N MET A 199 6.98 17.38 13.86
CA MET A 199 5.59 17.80 14.07
C MET A 199 4.73 17.74 12.79
N ASN A 200 5.17 17.07 11.73
CA ASN A 200 4.41 16.98 10.48
C ASN A 200 3.59 15.67 10.42
N PRO A 201 2.26 15.70 10.59
CA PRO A 201 1.42 14.49 10.53
C PRO A 201 1.30 13.90 9.12
N GLN A 202 1.70 14.62 8.07
CA GLN A 202 1.70 14.07 6.72
C GLN A 202 2.67 12.89 6.58
N ILE A 203 3.69 12.81 7.43
CA ILE A 203 4.57 11.66 7.55
C ILE A 203 3.98 10.73 8.61
N PHE A 204 3.57 9.52 8.22
CA PHE A 204 3.05 8.53 9.16
C PHE A 204 4.14 7.61 9.71
N CYS A 205 5.22 7.40 8.94
CA CYS A 205 6.27 6.47 9.30
C CYS A 205 7.66 6.86 8.76
N TRP A 206 8.68 6.61 9.58
CA TRP A 206 10.08 6.57 9.18
C TRP A 206 10.57 5.12 9.15
N GLU A 207 11.11 4.71 8.01
CA GLU A 207 11.78 3.43 7.84
C GLU A 207 13.29 3.66 7.83
N LEU A 208 14.02 2.95 8.69
CA LEU A 208 15.46 3.17 8.87
C LEU A 208 16.26 2.91 7.59
N TRP A 209 15.98 1.78 6.94
CA TRP A 209 16.69 1.33 5.75
C TRP A 209 15.80 0.45 4.87
N ASN A 210 15.92 0.58 3.55
CA ASN A 210 15.34 -0.35 2.58
C ASN A 210 16.14 -1.67 2.57
N GLU A 211 15.54 -2.79 2.92
CA GLU A 211 16.16 -4.13 2.83
C GLU A 211 17.56 -4.17 3.49
N MET A 212 17.65 -3.86 4.80
CA MET A 212 18.93 -3.68 5.50
C MET A 212 19.86 -4.91 5.42
N ASP A 213 19.26 -6.10 5.36
CA ASP A 213 19.92 -7.39 5.21
C ASP A 213 20.37 -7.72 3.77
N ALA A 214 20.12 -6.82 2.81
CA ALA A 214 20.76 -6.84 1.49
C ALA A 214 22.11 -6.10 1.48
N VAL A 215 22.55 -5.54 2.61
CA VAL A 215 23.91 -5.01 2.78
C VAL A 215 24.86 -6.16 3.14
N ASP A 216 25.75 -6.49 2.21
CA ASP A 216 26.66 -7.64 2.36
C ASP A 216 27.68 -7.46 3.51
N GLY A 217 28.06 -8.57 4.15
CA GLY A 217 29.03 -8.62 5.25
C GLY A 217 28.59 -7.99 6.57
N VAL A 218 27.40 -7.40 6.67
CA VAL A 218 26.95 -6.62 7.83
C VAL A 218 26.05 -7.43 8.76
N LYS A 219 26.38 -7.41 10.06
CA LYS A 219 25.43 -7.81 11.12
C LYS A 219 24.46 -6.65 11.36
N TRP A 220 23.32 -6.68 10.66
CA TRP A 220 22.34 -5.59 10.67
C TRP A 220 21.60 -5.44 12.01
N LEU A 221 21.32 -6.55 12.71
CA LEU A 221 20.45 -6.56 13.90
C LEU A 221 20.94 -5.62 15.04
N PRO A 222 22.23 -5.56 15.43
CA PRO A 222 22.73 -4.59 16.40
C PRO A 222 22.54 -3.12 15.98
N PHE A 223 22.72 -2.79 14.69
CA PHE A 223 22.45 -1.44 14.18
C PHE A 223 20.97 -1.13 14.27
N THR A 224 20.12 -2.01 13.76
CA THR A 224 18.66 -1.81 13.77
C THR A 224 18.13 -1.60 15.20
N SER A 225 18.55 -2.44 16.15
CA SER A 225 18.12 -2.34 17.55
C SER A 225 18.44 -0.97 18.17
N GLU A 226 19.66 -0.46 17.97
CA GLU A 226 20.11 0.83 18.53
C GLU A 226 19.50 2.05 17.82
N ILE A 227 19.32 1.95 16.51
CA ILE A 227 18.86 3.07 15.68
C ILE A 227 17.33 3.20 15.69
N LEU A 228 16.56 2.12 15.89
CA LEU A 228 15.10 2.21 16.10
C LEU A 228 14.79 3.13 17.29
N ASP A 229 15.42 2.87 18.43
CA ASP A 229 15.29 3.65 19.67
C ASP A 229 15.70 5.11 19.44
N SER A 230 16.85 5.31 18.81
CA SER A 230 17.43 6.64 18.54
C SER A 230 16.54 7.48 17.61
N VAL A 231 16.03 6.90 16.53
CA VAL A 231 15.12 7.58 15.59
C VAL A 231 13.74 7.80 16.22
N LYS A 232 13.24 6.89 17.06
CA LYS A 232 11.98 7.08 17.78
C LYS A 232 12.02 8.23 18.79
N MET A 233 13.17 8.46 19.44
CA MET A 233 13.35 9.64 20.30
C MET A 233 13.30 10.96 19.51
N LEU A 234 13.78 10.97 18.26
CA LEU A 234 13.71 12.14 17.37
C LEU A 234 12.30 12.36 16.78
N PHE A 235 11.53 11.28 16.62
CA PHE A 235 10.18 11.26 16.03
C PHE A 235 9.15 10.62 16.98
N PRO A 236 8.82 11.25 18.12
CA PRO A 236 7.96 10.63 19.14
C PRO A 236 6.50 10.41 18.67
N HIS A 237 6.05 11.12 17.62
CA HIS A 237 4.67 11.08 17.13
C HIS A 237 4.45 10.23 15.88
N GLN A 238 5.50 9.96 15.10
CA GLN A 238 5.44 9.09 13.92
C GLN A 238 5.83 7.65 14.27
N LEU A 239 5.44 6.69 13.44
CA LEU A 239 5.86 5.30 13.56
C LEU A 239 7.31 5.12 13.06
N VAL A 240 8.09 4.23 13.68
CA VAL A 240 9.47 3.92 13.28
C VAL A 240 9.63 2.41 13.09
N VAL A 241 10.21 2.00 11.95
CA VAL A 241 10.35 0.59 11.56
C VAL A 241 11.63 0.31 10.77
N GLN A 242 11.99 -0.97 10.69
CA GLN A 242 12.99 -1.52 9.78
C GLN A 242 12.31 -2.39 8.70
N THR A 243 12.86 -2.41 7.49
CA THR A 243 12.54 -3.43 6.48
C THR A 243 13.71 -4.37 6.23
N LEU A 244 13.36 -5.58 5.82
CA LEU A 244 14.27 -6.60 5.31
C LEU A 244 13.86 -6.97 3.88
N GLY A 245 14.76 -7.59 3.14
CA GLY A 245 14.54 -8.07 1.79
C GLY A 245 13.37 -9.04 1.65
N SER A 246 13.07 -9.37 0.41
CA SER A 246 12.02 -10.33 0.05
C SER A 246 12.04 -11.60 0.91
N LEU A 247 10.92 -11.94 1.54
CA LEU A 247 10.69 -13.18 2.29
C LEU A 247 10.55 -14.36 1.30
N HIS A 248 11.68 -14.85 0.78
CA HIS A 248 11.74 -15.83 -0.32
C HIS A 248 12.41 -17.17 0.02
N SER A 249 13.12 -17.27 1.15
CA SER A 249 13.88 -18.47 1.54
C SER A 249 13.86 -18.68 3.05
N ILE A 250 14.28 -19.86 3.52
CA ILE A 250 14.38 -20.19 4.95
C ILE A 250 15.34 -19.22 5.68
N ASP A 251 16.42 -18.78 5.03
CA ASP A 251 17.33 -17.78 5.58
C ASP A 251 16.70 -16.37 5.64
N ALA A 252 15.73 -16.07 4.77
CA ALA A 252 14.89 -14.89 4.95
C ALA A 252 13.94 -15.08 6.14
N GLU A 253 13.26 -16.23 6.28
CA GLU A 253 12.38 -16.50 7.43
C GLU A 253 13.10 -16.29 8.77
N HIS A 254 14.33 -16.79 8.93
CA HIS A 254 15.13 -16.57 10.15
C HIS A 254 15.38 -15.08 10.42
N ARG A 255 15.77 -14.29 9.41
CA ARG A 255 16.01 -12.84 9.56
C ARG A 255 14.72 -12.08 9.93
N TYR A 256 13.57 -12.48 9.36
CA TYR A 256 12.28 -11.93 9.75
C TYR A 256 11.91 -12.28 11.21
N LEU A 257 12.18 -13.51 11.66
CA LEU A 257 11.96 -13.89 13.05
C LEU A 257 12.81 -13.06 14.03
N ASP A 258 14.07 -12.77 13.68
CA ASP A 258 14.94 -11.87 14.46
C ASP A 258 14.36 -10.45 14.53
N LEU A 259 13.89 -9.90 13.40
CA LEU A 259 13.24 -8.58 13.37
C LEU A 259 11.95 -8.55 14.23
N PHE A 260 11.17 -9.62 14.23
CA PHE A 260 9.92 -9.70 15.01
C PHE A 260 10.15 -9.67 16.52
N GLN A 261 11.38 -9.93 17.00
CA GLN A 261 11.72 -9.81 18.43
C GLN A 261 12.07 -8.37 18.86
N LEU A 262 12.23 -7.42 17.94
CA LEU A 262 12.60 -6.04 18.29
C LEU A 262 11.36 -5.26 18.77
N PRO A 263 11.27 -4.89 20.07
CA PRO A 263 10.06 -4.29 20.65
C PRO A 263 9.75 -2.89 20.10
N ASN A 264 10.78 -2.18 19.63
CA ASN A 264 10.65 -0.81 19.09
C ASN A 264 10.54 -0.77 17.55
N ASN A 265 10.42 -1.93 16.89
CA ASN A 265 9.97 -1.99 15.50
C ASN A 265 8.43 -1.98 15.48
N GLU A 266 7.84 -0.79 15.43
CA GLU A 266 6.44 -0.57 15.84
C GLU A 266 5.39 -1.35 15.03
N TYR A 267 5.69 -1.74 13.79
CA TYR A 267 4.84 -2.67 13.04
C TYR A 267 5.66 -3.51 12.05
N LEU A 268 5.11 -4.66 11.67
CA LEU A 268 5.82 -5.63 10.84
C LEU A 268 5.65 -5.28 9.36
N ASN A 269 6.76 -5.09 8.68
CA ASN A 269 6.80 -4.82 7.25
C ASN A 269 7.32 -6.06 6.54
N VAL A 270 6.50 -6.65 5.66
CA VAL A 270 6.90 -7.79 4.85
C VAL A 270 7.10 -7.35 3.41
N HIS A 271 8.26 -7.69 2.86
CA HIS A 271 8.53 -7.69 1.43
C HIS A 271 8.37 -9.12 0.93
N ARG A 272 7.70 -9.34 -0.22
CA ARG A 272 7.79 -10.62 -0.94
C ARG A 272 7.49 -10.38 -2.41
N TYR A 273 8.16 -11.13 -3.28
CA TYR A 273 7.96 -11.03 -4.72
C TYR A 273 7.63 -12.39 -5.34
N LEU A 274 6.92 -12.37 -6.46
CA LEU A 274 6.95 -13.46 -7.44
C LEU A 274 8.34 -13.43 -8.09
N ASP A 275 9.19 -14.39 -7.70
CA ASP A 275 10.55 -14.53 -8.20
C ASP A 275 10.74 -15.95 -8.78
N PRO A 276 10.91 -16.11 -10.10
CA PRO A 276 11.16 -17.40 -10.71
C PRO A 276 12.59 -17.93 -10.49
N GLY A 277 13.52 -17.07 -10.04
CA GLY A 277 14.91 -17.42 -9.78
C GLY A 277 15.07 -18.37 -8.60
N SER A 278 16.25 -18.99 -8.48
CA SER A 278 16.57 -19.99 -7.46
C SER A 278 17.99 -19.86 -6.87
N ALA A 279 18.76 -18.83 -7.29
CA ALA A 279 20.16 -18.67 -6.91
C ALA A 279 20.37 -18.25 -5.45
N TRP A 280 19.30 -17.77 -4.78
CA TRP A 280 19.29 -17.35 -3.38
C TRP A 280 18.49 -18.30 -2.48
N GLY A 281 18.27 -19.54 -2.95
CA GLY A 281 17.50 -20.54 -2.22
C GLY A 281 15.99 -20.23 -2.19
N GLN A 282 15.47 -19.49 -3.19
CA GLN A 282 14.05 -19.20 -3.30
C GLN A 282 13.21 -20.49 -3.29
N TYR A 283 12.30 -20.64 -2.33
CA TYR A 283 11.40 -21.78 -2.24
C TYR A 283 10.25 -21.70 -3.28
N ASP A 284 9.49 -22.78 -3.47
CA ASP A 284 8.44 -22.82 -4.50
C ASP A 284 7.24 -21.90 -4.21
N GLN A 285 7.06 -21.46 -2.96
CA GLN A 285 5.99 -20.55 -2.57
C GLN A 285 6.08 -19.19 -3.27
N VAL A 286 7.26 -18.69 -3.66
CA VAL A 286 7.39 -17.45 -4.49
C VAL A 286 7.09 -17.66 -5.98
N ARG A 287 6.75 -18.88 -6.40
CA ARG A 287 6.38 -19.24 -7.79
C ARG A 287 4.90 -19.62 -7.93
N GLN A 288 4.14 -19.58 -6.82
CA GLN A 288 2.71 -19.92 -6.77
C GLN A 288 1.83 -18.82 -7.41
N PRO A 289 0.51 -19.04 -7.56
CA PRO A 289 -0.43 -17.97 -7.82
C PRO A 289 -0.24 -16.77 -6.87
N ALA A 290 -0.40 -15.56 -7.40
CA ALA A 290 0.03 -14.33 -6.72
C ALA A 290 -0.70 -14.05 -5.39
N ASP A 291 -1.94 -14.54 -5.27
CA ASP A 291 -2.72 -14.44 -4.04
C ASP A 291 -2.15 -15.33 -2.93
N LEU A 292 -1.60 -16.50 -3.26
CA LEU A 292 -0.89 -17.37 -2.31
C LEU A 292 0.49 -16.82 -1.94
N ILE A 293 1.20 -16.20 -2.89
CA ILE A 293 2.48 -15.51 -2.61
C ILE A 293 2.24 -14.46 -1.51
N ALA A 294 1.20 -13.63 -1.68
CA ALA A 294 0.89 -12.53 -0.78
C ALA A 294 0.23 -12.99 0.54
N SER A 295 -0.77 -13.88 0.51
CA SER A 295 -1.49 -14.33 1.72
C SER A 295 -0.58 -15.09 2.69
N THR A 296 0.22 -16.03 2.19
CA THR A 296 1.09 -16.86 3.04
C THR A 296 2.22 -16.06 3.70
N ALA A 297 2.54 -14.87 3.19
CA ALA A 297 3.51 -13.95 3.81
C ALA A 297 2.93 -13.27 5.05
N VAL A 298 1.64 -12.91 5.00
CA VAL A 298 0.89 -12.35 6.13
C VAL A 298 0.60 -13.44 7.17
N GLN A 299 0.19 -14.63 6.71
CA GLN A 299 -0.01 -15.80 7.57
C GLN A 299 1.28 -16.18 8.31
N PHE A 300 2.43 -16.22 7.63
CA PHE A 300 3.73 -16.46 8.26
C PHE A 300 3.98 -15.53 9.46
N ALA A 301 3.70 -14.23 9.34
CA ALA A 301 3.90 -13.31 10.46
C ALA A 301 3.04 -13.68 11.68
N TYR A 302 1.75 -13.95 11.49
CA TYR A 302 0.83 -14.30 12.59
C TYR A 302 1.06 -15.72 13.15
N GLU A 303 1.36 -16.71 12.31
CA GLU A 303 1.72 -18.08 12.73
C GLU A 303 3.00 -18.11 13.57
N LYS A 304 3.93 -17.17 13.31
CA LYS A 304 5.15 -16.98 14.11
C LYS A 304 4.96 -16.04 15.30
N GLY A 305 3.71 -15.68 15.62
CA GLY A 305 3.35 -15.01 16.87
C GLY A 305 3.26 -13.48 16.81
N ALA A 306 3.23 -12.86 15.62
CA ALA A 306 3.06 -11.41 15.49
C ALA A 306 1.84 -10.88 16.26
N GLN A 307 2.08 -9.88 17.12
CA GLN A 307 1.05 -9.16 17.89
C GLN A 307 0.86 -7.70 17.41
N LEU A 308 1.63 -7.27 16.41
CA LEU A 308 1.64 -5.92 15.86
C LEU A 308 0.95 -5.90 14.49
N PRO A 309 0.62 -4.71 13.94
CA PRO A 309 0.07 -4.63 12.58
C PRO A 309 1.06 -5.21 11.56
N VAL A 310 0.55 -6.01 10.61
CA VAL A 310 1.34 -6.53 9.49
C VAL A 310 0.99 -5.77 8.23
N LEU A 311 1.99 -5.18 7.56
CA LEU A 311 1.85 -4.57 6.23
C LEU A 311 2.73 -5.28 5.21
N MET A 312 2.12 -5.61 4.06
CA MET A 312 2.82 -6.01 2.85
C MET A 312 3.41 -4.75 2.20
N ASN A 313 4.62 -4.39 2.62
CA ASN A 313 5.28 -3.12 2.33
C ASN A 313 5.89 -3.06 0.91
N GLU A 314 6.24 -4.22 0.35
CA GLU A 314 6.55 -4.37 -1.07
C GLU A 314 6.01 -5.71 -1.58
N ILE A 315 5.26 -5.65 -2.68
CA ILE A 315 4.79 -6.80 -3.44
C ILE A 315 4.91 -6.52 -4.94
N GLY A 316 5.23 -7.55 -5.72
CA GLY A 316 5.30 -7.48 -7.17
C GLY A 316 5.81 -8.78 -7.78
N ALA A 317 5.98 -8.77 -9.10
CA ALA A 317 6.69 -9.79 -9.85
C ALA A 317 8.02 -9.24 -10.42
N VAL A 318 9.07 -10.07 -10.36
CA VAL A 318 10.41 -9.77 -10.85
C VAL A 318 10.86 -10.81 -11.88
N GLN A 319 11.93 -10.49 -12.62
CA GLN A 319 12.78 -11.48 -13.26
C GLN A 319 13.63 -12.22 -12.22
N GLY A 320 14.13 -13.39 -12.60
CA GLY A 320 14.79 -14.31 -11.68
C GLY A 320 15.92 -13.68 -10.86
N ASN A 321 15.87 -13.85 -9.54
CA ASN A 321 16.80 -13.26 -8.56
C ASN A 321 16.78 -11.72 -8.59
N HIS A 322 15.58 -11.14 -8.65
CA HIS A 322 15.32 -9.69 -8.59
C HIS A 322 16.16 -8.86 -9.59
N THR A 323 16.46 -9.44 -10.76
CA THR A 323 17.29 -8.83 -11.82
C THR A 323 16.59 -7.71 -12.59
N GLY A 324 15.28 -7.53 -12.39
CA GLY A 324 14.47 -6.48 -12.99
C GLY A 324 12.97 -6.73 -12.83
N PRO A 325 12.11 -5.84 -13.35
CA PRO A 325 10.66 -6.06 -13.39
C PRO A 325 10.30 -7.30 -14.23
N SER A 326 9.24 -8.00 -13.85
CA SER A 326 8.74 -9.15 -14.61
C SER A 326 8.25 -8.76 -16.02
N GLU A 327 8.60 -9.58 -17.01
CA GLU A 327 8.13 -9.43 -18.38
C GLU A 327 6.61 -9.64 -18.52
N LEU A 328 5.98 -10.33 -17.55
CA LEU A 328 4.53 -10.56 -17.51
C LEU A 328 3.73 -9.25 -17.48
N TYR A 329 4.29 -8.17 -16.93
CA TYR A 329 3.62 -6.87 -16.86
C TYR A 329 3.22 -6.31 -18.23
N ALA A 330 3.96 -6.63 -19.30
CA ALA A 330 3.60 -6.19 -20.64
C ALA A 330 2.34 -6.90 -21.18
N LYS A 331 2.12 -8.16 -20.75
CA LYS A 331 0.93 -8.95 -21.11
C LYS A 331 -0.29 -8.60 -20.25
N ASP A 332 -0.07 -8.30 -18.97
CA ASP A 332 -1.14 -8.16 -17.98
C ASP A 332 -1.88 -6.80 -18.03
N THR A 333 -2.59 -6.59 -19.13
CA THR A 333 -3.43 -5.40 -19.38
C THR A 333 -4.72 -5.36 -18.54
N LEU A 334 -5.03 -6.43 -17.81
CA LEU A 334 -6.21 -6.55 -16.94
C LEU A 334 -5.87 -6.60 -15.45
N GLY A 335 -4.59 -6.53 -15.08
CA GLY A 335 -4.16 -6.50 -13.68
C GLY A 335 -4.41 -7.77 -12.89
N VAL A 336 -4.30 -8.95 -13.50
CA VAL A 336 -4.44 -10.27 -12.83
C VAL A 336 -3.43 -10.41 -11.68
N LEU A 337 -2.17 -10.00 -11.88
CA LEU A 337 -1.17 -9.97 -10.81
C LEU A 337 -1.51 -8.91 -9.75
N LEU A 338 -1.82 -7.68 -10.17
CA LEU A 338 -2.12 -6.56 -9.26
C LEU A 338 -3.31 -6.86 -8.35
N HIS A 339 -4.40 -7.38 -8.90
CA HIS A 339 -5.62 -7.73 -8.15
C HIS A 339 -5.30 -8.62 -6.97
N ASP A 340 -4.60 -9.72 -7.25
CA ASP A 340 -4.25 -10.71 -6.24
C ASP A 340 -3.26 -10.16 -5.20
N MET A 341 -2.25 -9.40 -5.66
CA MET A 341 -1.24 -8.78 -4.81
C MET A 341 -1.81 -7.68 -3.89
N VAL A 342 -2.87 -6.97 -4.33
CA VAL A 342 -3.51 -5.88 -3.57
C VAL A 342 -4.56 -6.41 -2.59
N TYR A 343 -5.34 -7.42 -2.99
CA TYR A 343 -6.48 -7.93 -2.20
C TYR A 343 -6.06 -8.97 -1.16
N ALA A 344 -5.20 -9.92 -1.52
CA ALA A 344 -4.87 -11.05 -0.66
C ALA A 344 -4.28 -10.65 0.71
N PRO A 345 -3.43 -9.61 0.84
CA PRO A 345 -2.94 -9.19 2.16
C PRO A 345 -4.05 -8.79 3.11
N TYR A 346 -4.96 -7.90 2.69
CA TYR A 346 -6.04 -7.39 3.54
C TYR A 346 -6.96 -8.52 4.01
N PHE A 347 -7.43 -9.37 3.08
CA PHE A 347 -8.28 -10.52 3.40
C PHE A 347 -7.55 -11.66 4.13
N SER A 348 -6.22 -11.57 4.32
CA SER A 348 -5.42 -12.46 5.17
C SER A 348 -5.09 -11.84 6.54
N GLY A 349 -5.70 -10.69 6.87
CA GLY A 349 -5.52 -10.00 8.16
C GLY A 349 -4.38 -8.99 8.21
N ALA A 350 -3.84 -8.55 7.06
CA ALA A 350 -2.94 -7.41 7.04
C ALA A 350 -3.69 -6.12 7.40
N ALA A 351 -2.97 -5.15 7.97
CA ALA A 351 -3.52 -3.86 8.37
C ALA A 351 -3.92 -2.95 7.19
N GLY A 352 -3.63 -3.36 5.94
CA GLY A 352 -3.88 -2.62 4.71
C GLY A 352 -3.72 -3.52 3.47
N CYS A 353 -3.73 -2.90 2.29
CA CYS A 353 -3.53 -3.62 1.03
C CYS A 353 -2.04 -3.95 0.76
N GLY A 354 -1.76 -4.74 -0.28
CA GLY A 354 -0.40 -4.90 -0.77
C GLY A 354 0.14 -3.65 -1.45
N ALA A 355 1.31 -3.19 -1.02
CA ALA A 355 1.97 -2.02 -1.60
C ALA A 355 2.80 -2.40 -2.83
N MET A 356 2.25 -2.15 -4.02
CA MET A 356 2.88 -2.48 -5.30
C MET A 356 4.24 -1.79 -5.45
N TRP A 357 5.29 -2.57 -5.73
CA TRP A 357 6.63 -2.05 -6.00
C TRP A 357 6.76 -1.46 -7.41
N HIS A 358 6.12 -2.06 -8.41
CA HIS A 358 6.30 -1.66 -9.81
C HIS A 358 5.28 -0.58 -10.24
N TRP A 359 5.31 0.54 -9.52
CA TRP A 359 4.33 1.63 -9.59
C TRP A 359 4.29 2.35 -10.95
N ASN A 360 5.42 2.40 -11.65
CA ASN A 360 5.61 3.08 -12.93
C ASN A 360 5.50 2.12 -14.13
N VAL A 361 6.25 1.01 -14.13
CA VAL A 361 6.37 0.10 -15.29
C VAL A 361 5.17 -0.83 -15.46
N TYR A 362 4.33 -0.96 -14.43
CA TYR A 362 3.14 -1.81 -14.45
C TYR A 362 1.87 -1.01 -14.10
N LEU A 363 1.72 -0.53 -12.86
CA LEU A 363 0.45 0.09 -12.38
C LEU A 363 0.00 1.29 -13.23
N ASP A 364 0.84 2.33 -13.34
CA ASP A 364 0.52 3.54 -14.11
C ASP A 364 0.56 3.28 -15.62
N ARG A 365 1.56 2.52 -16.10
CA ARG A 365 1.70 2.17 -17.52
C ARG A 365 0.50 1.41 -18.10
N GLN A 366 -0.09 0.50 -17.33
CA GLN A 366 -1.27 -0.28 -17.72
C GLN A 366 -2.60 0.34 -17.25
N ASN A 367 -2.57 1.52 -16.61
CA ASN A 367 -3.75 2.23 -16.11
C ASN A 367 -4.62 1.37 -15.15
N LEU A 368 -3.98 0.61 -14.26
CA LEU A 368 -4.63 -0.40 -13.40
C LEU A 368 -5.17 0.16 -12.06
N TRP A 369 -5.24 1.48 -11.93
CA TRP A 369 -5.73 2.21 -10.75
C TRP A 369 -7.08 1.73 -10.23
N TRP A 370 -7.95 1.27 -11.14
CA TRP A 370 -9.28 0.81 -10.81
C TRP A 370 -9.30 -0.39 -9.85
N HIS A 371 -8.25 -1.22 -9.77
CA HIS A 371 -8.21 -2.29 -8.75
C HIS A 371 -8.23 -1.75 -7.31
N TYR A 372 -7.55 -0.62 -7.07
CA TYR A 372 -7.58 0.08 -5.79
C TYR A 372 -8.97 0.66 -5.53
N GLN A 373 -9.60 1.29 -6.54
CA GLN A 373 -10.99 1.78 -6.45
C GLN A 373 -11.96 0.67 -6.03
N ARG A 374 -11.85 -0.50 -6.67
CA ARG A 374 -12.70 -1.66 -6.39
C ARG A 374 -12.45 -2.28 -5.01
N LEU A 375 -11.24 -2.14 -4.46
CA LEU A 375 -10.96 -2.54 -3.09
C LEU A 375 -11.55 -1.53 -2.10
N THR A 376 -11.33 -0.23 -2.34
CA THR A 376 -11.78 0.85 -1.44
C THR A 376 -13.30 0.98 -1.39
N GLU A 377 -14.01 0.69 -2.47
CA GLU A 377 -15.48 0.53 -2.51
C GLU A 377 -16.02 -0.51 -1.50
N VAL A 378 -15.19 -1.46 -1.05
CA VAL A 378 -15.57 -2.48 -0.06
C VAL A 378 -14.98 -2.18 1.31
N ILE A 379 -13.65 -2.05 1.42
CA ILE A 379 -12.97 -2.07 2.73
C ILE A 379 -13.29 -0.83 3.58
N THR A 380 -13.73 0.26 2.98
CA THR A 380 -14.11 1.49 3.70
C THR A 380 -15.52 1.45 4.30
N LEU A 381 -16.30 0.39 4.01
CA LEU A 381 -17.64 0.19 4.58
C LEU A 381 -17.61 -0.43 5.99
N PHE A 382 -16.46 -0.93 6.44
CA PHE A 382 -16.30 -1.66 7.70
C PHE A 382 -15.13 -1.07 8.49
N ASP A 383 -15.28 -1.02 9.81
CA ASP A 383 -14.22 -0.60 10.71
C ASP A 383 -13.50 -1.86 11.27
N PRO A 384 -12.28 -2.19 10.79
CA PRO A 384 -11.58 -3.39 11.23
C PRO A 384 -11.18 -3.40 12.71
N VAL A 385 -11.05 -2.22 13.34
CA VAL A 385 -10.79 -2.11 14.79
C VAL A 385 -12.05 -2.44 15.57
N ALA A 386 -13.20 -1.89 15.17
CA ALA A 386 -14.48 -2.19 15.82
C ALA A 386 -14.88 -3.67 15.64
N GLU A 387 -14.75 -4.19 14.42
CA GLU A 387 -15.03 -5.59 14.06
C GLU A 387 -14.08 -6.59 14.74
N GLN A 388 -12.85 -6.18 15.06
CA GLN A 388 -11.77 -7.07 15.51
C GLN A 388 -11.61 -8.30 14.61
N PHE A 389 -11.47 -8.06 13.29
CA PHE A 389 -11.40 -9.14 12.30
C PHE A 389 -10.33 -10.19 12.63
N ASP A 390 -10.77 -11.45 12.68
CA ASP A 390 -9.91 -12.63 12.77
C ASP A 390 -9.83 -13.31 11.39
N PRO A 391 -8.62 -13.45 10.80
CA PRO A 391 -8.47 -13.99 9.46
C PRO A 391 -8.58 -15.52 9.45
N PHE A 392 -9.23 -16.07 8.42
CA PHE A 392 -9.27 -17.50 8.15
C PHE A 392 -9.14 -17.82 6.66
N TYR A 393 -8.83 -19.08 6.37
CA TYR A 393 -8.67 -19.58 5.00
C TYR A 393 -9.40 -20.91 4.81
N ALA A 394 -10.07 -21.07 3.66
CA ALA A 394 -10.72 -22.32 3.27
C ALA A 394 -10.60 -22.55 1.76
N ILE A 395 -10.76 -23.82 1.33
CA ILE A 395 -10.81 -24.22 -0.08
C ILE A 395 -12.04 -25.10 -0.31
N ARG A 396 -12.80 -24.81 -1.37
CA ARG A 396 -13.92 -25.64 -1.86
C ARG A 396 -13.94 -25.63 -3.38
N ASP A 397 -13.85 -26.79 -4.03
CA ASP A 397 -13.92 -26.90 -5.50
C ASP A 397 -12.97 -25.90 -6.22
N ASP A 398 -11.67 -25.89 -5.88
CA ASP A 398 -10.68 -24.90 -6.34
C ASP A 398 -11.00 -23.41 -6.04
N LEU A 399 -12.10 -23.09 -5.36
CA LEU A 399 -12.37 -21.74 -4.85
C LEU A 399 -11.61 -21.55 -3.54
N ARG A 400 -10.68 -20.60 -3.55
CA ARG A 400 -9.90 -20.19 -2.38
C ARG A 400 -10.65 -19.06 -1.67
N ILE A 401 -10.89 -19.20 -0.38
CA ILE A 401 -11.73 -18.31 0.41
C ILE A 401 -10.85 -17.68 1.47
N TYR A 402 -10.55 -16.39 1.30
CA TYR A 402 -9.83 -15.58 2.28
C TYR A 402 -10.87 -14.80 3.09
N GLY A 403 -11.03 -15.17 4.37
CA GLY A 403 -12.09 -14.67 5.23
C GLY A 403 -11.57 -13.77 6.33
N LEU A 404 -12.33 -12.73 6.66
CA LEU A 404 -12.18 -11.88 7.83
C LEU A 404 -13.47 -11.98 8.65
N LYS A 405 -13.41 -12.64 9.79
CA LYS A 405 -14.55 -12.83 10.69
C LYS A 405 -14.54 -11.77 11.78
N GLY A 406 -15.50 -10.87 11.76
CA GLY A 406 -15.66 -9.79 12.74
C GLY A 406 -16.74 -10.10 13.77
N LYS A 407 -17.15 -9.07 14.52
CA LYS A 407 -18.25 -9.13 15.49
C LYS A 407 -19.61 -9.03 14.81
N GLN A 408 -19.77 -8.09 13.88
CA GLN A 408 -21.03 -7.83 13.19
C GLN A 408 -20.99 -8.28 11.72
N HIS A 409 -19.80 -8.38 11.12
CA HIS A 409 -19.66 -8.77 9.73
C HIS A 409 -18.64 -9.89 9.52
N THR A 410 -18.91 -10.76 8.55
CA THR A 410 -17.88 -11.63 7.95
C THR A 410 -17.67 -11.18 6.50
N LEU A 411 -16.41 -10.91 6.14
CA LEU A 411 -16.02 -10.54 4.78
C LEU A 411 -15.24 -11.70 4.16
N LEU A 412 -15.60 -12.12 2.95
CA LEU A 412 -14.90 -13.15 2.20
C LEU A 412 -14.42 -12.58 0.88
N TRP A 413 -13.19 -12.88 0.50
CA TRP A 413 -12.72 -12.77 -0.88
C TRP A 413 -12.59 -14.19 -1.44
N CYS A 414 -13.55 -14.56 -2.27
CA CYS A 414 -13.63 -15.84 -2.95
C CYS A 414 -12.87 -15.76 -4.28
N ARG A 415 -11.66 -16.32 -4.33
CA ARG A 415 -10.74 -16.27 -5.48
C ARG A 415 -10.70 -17.62 -6.20
N ASP A 416 -11.14 -17.64 -7.46
CA ASP A 416 -11.15 -18.85 -8.28
C ASP A 416 -9.73 -19.31 -8.61
N GLY A 417 -9.29 -20.41 -7.97
CA GLY A 417 -7.96 -20.99 -8.11
C GLY A 417 -7.65 -21.56 -9.49
N ARG A 418 -8.68 -21.73 -10.34
CA ARG A 418 -8.52 -22.12 -11.75
C ARG A 418 -7.96 -21.00 -12.64
N ASN A 419 -7.84 -19.77 -12.12
CA ASN A 419 -7.25 -18.64 -12.84
C ASN A 419 -6.10 -18.02 -12.03
N SER A 420 -4.92 -17.97 -12.60
CA SER A 420 -3.71 -17.39 -12.03
C SER A 420 -2.87 -16.68 -13.09
N TRP A 421 -1.73 -16.10 -12.70
CA TRP A 421 -0.77 -15.53 -13.66
C TRP A 421 -0.21 -16.59 -14.62
N GLN A 422 -0.04 -17.84 -14.16
CA GLN A 422 0.37 -18.95 -15.02
C GLN A 422 -0.69 -19.20 -16.11
N SER A 423 -1.94 -19.47 -15.71
CA SER A 423 -2.99 -19.83 -16.66
C SER A 423 -3.35 -18.67 -17.61
N GLU A 424 -3.43 -17.43 -17.11
CA GLU A 424 -3.91 -16.30 -17.91
C GLU A 424 -2.81 -15.60 -18.72
N LEU A 425 -1.57 -15.54 -18.24
CA LEU A 425 -0.49 -14.77 -18.87
C LEU A 425 0.60 -15.64 -19.55
N VAL A 426 0.76 -16.89 -19.11
CA VAL A 426 1.71 -17.85 -19.72
C VAL A 426 0.99 -18.80 -20.66
N GLU A 427 -0.09 -19.43 -20.21
CA GLU A 427 -0.89 -20.38 -21.00
C GLU A 427 -1.98 -19.70 -21.85
N GLU A 428 -2.21 -18.40 -21.64
CA GLU A 428 -3.19 -17.56 -22.36
C GLU A 428 -4.64 -18.09 -22.32
N LEU A 429 -4.95 -18.86 -21.27
CA LEU A 429 -6.29 -19.38 -21.00
C LEU A 429 -7.19 -18.28 -20.45
N LYS A 430 -8.25 -17.95 -21.21
CA LYS A 430 -9.27 -17.00 -20.77
C LYS A 430 -10.05 -17.55 -19.57
N PRO A 431 -10.39 -16.72 -18.56
CA PRO A 431 -11.12 -17.16 -17.39
C PRO A 431 -12.52 -17.62 -17.78
N LYS A 432 -12.92 -18.79 -17.27
CA LYS A 432 -14.25 -19.37 -17.49
C LYS A 432 -15.15 -19.02 -16.31
N PRO A 433 -16.35 -18.44 -16.52
CA PRO A 433 -17.27 -18.14 -15.44
C PRO A 433 -17.53 -19.36 -14.54
N ARG A 434 -17.62 -19.11 -13.22
CA ARG A 434 -18.20 -20.03 -12.25
C ARG A 434 -19.69 -19.75 -12.12
N GLU A 435 -20.48 -20.81 -12.08
CA GLU A 435 -21.94 -20.78 -11.94
C GLU A 435 -22.33 -21.86 -10.93
N GLY A 436 -23.40 -21.64 -10.16
CA GLY A 436 -23.93 -22.63 -9.22
C GLY A 436 -23.03 -22.99 -8.04
N VAL A 437 -21.95 -22.23 -7.78
CA VAL A 437 -21.08 -22.48 -6.62
C VAL A 437 -21.84 -22.18 -5.34
N THR A 438 -21.92 -23.15 -4.44
CA THR A 438 -22.47 -22.98 -3.10
C THR A 438 -21.38 -22.94 -2.04
N LEU A 439 -21.58 -22.10 -1.01
CA LEU A 439 -20.81 -22.10 0.22
C LEU A 439 -21.73 -22.48 1.37
N THR A 440 -21.35 -23.44 2.20
CA THR A 440 -22.08 -23.73 3.45
C THR A 440 -21.68 -22.73 4.53
N LEU A 441 -22.54 -22.49 5.52
CA LEU A 441 -22.17 -21.66 6.69
C LEU A 441 -20.92 -22.19 7.42
N ALA A 442 -20.65 -23.50 7.38
CA ALA A 442 -19.47 -24.11 7.97
C ALA A 442 -18.17 -23.74 7.22
N ASP A 443 -18.21 -23.64 5.89
CA ASP A 443 -17.04 -23.29 5.06
C ASP A 443 -16.52 -21.87 5.33
N ILE A 444 -17.41 -21.02 5.85
CA ILE A 444 -17.19 -19.60 6.11
C ILE A 444 -17.21 -19.28 7.61
N GLN A 445 -17.23 -20.31 8.46
CA GLN A 445 -17.19 -20.24 9.93
C GLN A 445 -18.31 -19.39 10.60
N VAL A 446 -19.50 -19.39 10.00
CA VAL A 446 -20.70 -18.66 10.45
C VAL A 446 -21.76 -19.63 11.01
N ALA A 447 -22.64 -19.16 11.91
CA ALA A 447 -23.61 -20.00 12.62
C ALA A 447 -25.10 -19.82 12.21
N GLU A 448 -25.54 -18.67 11.69
CA GLU A 448 -26.97 -18.35 11.55
C GLU A 448 -27.36 -17.69 10.21
N LYS A 449 -28.66 -17.39 10.04
CA LYS A 449 -29.22 -16.71 8.85
C LYS A 449 -28.77 -15.25 8.80
N GLN A 450 -28.23 -14.84 7.65
CA GLN A 450 -27.59 -13.53 7.50
C GLN A 450 -28.03 -12.83 6.21
N ILE A 451 -27.97 -11.49 6.21
CA ILE A 451 -28.09 -10.73 4.96
C ILE A 451 -26.78 -10.86 4.22
N VAL A 452 -26.84 -11.35 2.97
CA VAL A 452 -25.65 -11.56 2.16
C VAL A 452 -25.66 -10.58 0.98
N LYS A 453 -24.60 -9.79 0.87
CA LYS A 453 -24.31 -8.95 -0.30
C LYS A 453 -23.05 -9.50 -0.95
N THR A 454 -23.03 -9.52 -2.26
CA THR A 454 -21.84 -9.90 -3.03
C THR A 454 -21.42 -8.75 -3.90
N TYR A 455 -20.11 -8.62 -4.12
CA TYR A 455 -19.52 -7.61 -4.98
C TYR A 455 -18.58 -8.28 -5.97
N ASP A 456 -18.82 -8.07 -7.26
CA ASP A 456 -17.91 -8.47 -8.32
C ASP A 456 -16.92 -7.32 -8.59
N PRO A 457 -15.67 -7.38 -8.11
CA PRO A 457 -14.70 -6.29 -8.30
C PRO A 457 -14.28 -6.14 -9.77
N TRP A 458 -14.46 -7.16 -10.61
CA TRP A 458 -14.14 -7.10 -12.04
C TRP A 458 -15.23 -6.39 -12.85
N LYS A 459 -16.46 -6.31 -12.33
CA LYS A 459 -17.59 -5.57 -12.94
C LYS A 459 -17.96 -4.29 -12.19
N GLY A 460 -17.61 -4.16 -10.90
CA GLY A 460 -18.08 -3.09 -10.03
C GLY A 460 -19.56 -3.21 -9.65
N VAL A 461 -20.07 -4.44 -9.48
CA VAL A 461 -21.51 -4.71 -9.31
C VAL A 461 -21.78 -5.35 -7.96
N TRP A 462 -22.65 -4.71 -7.17
CA TRP A 462 -23.24 -5.29 -5.97
C TRP A 462 -24.51 -6.08 -6.30
N THR A 463 -24.61 -7.31 -5.77
CA THR A 463 -25.79 -8.18 -5.87
C THR A 463 -26.20 -8.65 -4.49
N LYS A 464 -27.49 -8.52 -4.13
CA LYS A 464 -28.04 -9.09 -2.90
C LYS A 464 -28.45 -10.55 -3.13
N ILE A 465 -28.03 -11.44 -2.25
CA ILE A 465 -28.41 -12.86 -2.23
C ILE A 465 -28.90 -13.25 -0.82
N PHE A 466 -29.34 -14.50 -0.65
CA PHE A 466 -29.95 -14.97 0.59
C PHE A 466 -29.39 -16.35 0.97
N VAL A 467 -29.20 -16.59 2.27
CA VAL A 467 -28.92 -17.93 2.80
C VAL A 467 -30.17 -18.79 2.65
N THR A 468 -30.07 -19.94 1.98
CA THR A 468 -31.14 -20.92 1.82
C THR A 468 -30.65 -22.26 2.36
N ASP A 469 -31.37 -22.86 3.30
CA ASP A 469 -31.07 -24.15 3.93
C ASP A 469 -29.62 -24.32 4.49
N GLY A 470 -28.99 -23.22 4.88
CA GLY A 470 -27.60 -23.20 5.40
C GLY A 470 -26.52 -23.05 4.33
N GLU A 471 -26.93 -22.79 3.08
CA GLU A 471 -26.04 -22.55 1.94
C GLU A 471 -26.24 -21.17 1.31
N ILE A 472 -25.21 -20.69 0.64
CA ILE A 472 -25.17 -19.45 -0.12
C ILE A 472 -24.76 -19.78 -1.54
N THR A 473 -25.69 -19.66 -2.50
CA THR A 473 -25.37 -19.78 -3.92
C THR A 473 -24.78 -18.47 -4.42
N LEU A 474 -23.52 -18.50 -4.86
CA LEU A 474 -22.84 -17.33 -5.40
C LEU A 474 -23.37 -16.99 -6.81
N PRO A 475 -23.57 -15.70 -7.14
CA PRO A 475 -23.84 -15.27 -8.51
C PRO A 475 -22.62 -15.54 -9.42
N GLN A 476 -22.85 -15.52 -10.73
CA GLN A 476 -21.81 -15.82 -11.72
C GLN A 476 -20.63 -14.82 -11.70
N PHE A 477 -19.42 -15.33 -11.48
CA PHE A 477 -18.16 -14.54 -11.47
C PHE A 477 -17.06 -15.25 -12.27
N SER A 478 -16.03 -14.52 -12.73
CA SER A 478 -14.98 -15.07 -13.61
C SER A 478 -13.64 -15.35 -12.91
N ARG A 479 -13.21 -14.48 -11.99
CA ARG A 479 -11.91 -14.60 -11.30
C ARG A 479 -12.03 -14.52 -9.79
N SER A 480 -12.80 -13.56 -9.27
CA SER A 480 -13.08 -13.43 -7.84
C SER A 480 -14.45 -12.80 -7.59
N LEU A 481 -14.98 -13.05 -6.40
CA LEU A 481 -16.16 -12.39 -5.85
C LEU A 481 -15.88 -12.03 -4.39
N ILE A 482 -16.34 -10.87 -3.93
CA ILE A 482 -16.38 -10.55 -2.51
C ILE A 482 -17.78 -10.91 -1.97
N VAL A 483 -17.85 -11.50 -0.80
CA VAL A 483 -19.09 -11.79 -0.07
C VAL A 483 -19.03 -11.06 1.26
N VAL A 484 -20.05 -10.27 1.55
CA VAL A 484 -20.28 -9.61 2.84
C VAL A 484 -21.48 -10.29 3.47
N LEU A 485 -21.29 -10.81 4.68
CA LEU A 485 -22.37 -11.34 5.51
C LEU A 485 -22.54 -10.47 6.76
N GLU A 486 -23.77 -10.04 7.00
CA GLU A 486 -24.17 -9.27 8.18
C GLU A 486 -24.73 -10.23 9.23
N HIS A 487 -24.08 -10.29 10.39
CA HIS A 487 -24.50 -11.12 11.50
C HIS A 487 -25.84 -10.62 12.03
N GLY A 488 -26.84 -11.50 12.09
CA GLY A 488 -28.19 -11.13 12.52
C GLY A 488 -28.17 -10.52 13.92
N SER A 489 -28.83 -9.37 14.07
CA SER A 489 -29.04 -8.75 15.37
C SER A 489 -29.77 -9.72 16.30
N ILE A 490 -29.21 -9.96 17.50
CA ILE A 490 -30.01 -10.42 18.63
C ILE A 490 -30.96 -9.27 18.97
N ASN A 491 -32.25 -9.44 18.63
CA ASN A 491 -33.32 -8.52 19.04
C ASN A 491 -33.60 -8.61 20.55
#